data_AF-A0A4D7JGB8-F1
#
_entry.id   AF-A0A4D7JGB8-F1
#
_cell.length_a   1.000
_cell.length_b   1.000
_cell.length_c   1.000
_cell.angle_alpha   90.00
_cell.angle_beta   90.00
_cell.angle_gamma   90.00
#
_symmetry.space_group_name_H-M   'P 1'
#
loop_
_entity.id
_entity.type
_entity.pdbx_description
1 polymer ?
#
loop_
_entity_poly.entity_id
_entity_poly.type
_entity_poly.pdbx_seq_one_letter_code
_entity_poly.pdbx_strand_id
1 'polypeptide(L)'
;MVHCYVAWICYKLGRTSGSFWKWLTIVLVIIGVEIISGAIMAYFAIPALMQPIHLVCAALMVGIQYWIIQIVNKKKEVITVHE
;
A
#
# COMPACT_ATOMS: atom_id res chain seq x y z
N MET A 1 -3.13 -11.25 -0.14
CA MET A 1 -4.26 -11.09 0.81
C MET A 1 -4.43 -9.62 1.26
N VAL A 2 -3.44 -9.00 1.92
CA VAL A 2 -3.53 -7.61 2.42
C VAL A 2 -3.68 -6.57 1.30
N HIS A 3 -2.93 -6.68 0.20
CA HIS A 3 -3.03 -5.72 -0.91
C HIS A 3 -4.44 -5.65 -1.53
N CYS A 4 -5.09 -6.80 -1.70
CA CYS A 4 -6.47 -6.88 -2.21
C CYS A 4 -7.46 -6.27 -1.21
N TYR A 5 -7.26 -6.48 0.09
CA TYR A 5 -8.11 -5.92 1.14
C TYR A 5 -7.98 -4.40 1.21
N VAL A 6 -6.76 -3.87 1.17
CA VAL A 6 -6.49 -2.41 1.13
C VAL A 6 -7.08 -1.81 -0.15
N ALA A 7 -6.87 -2.45 -1.31
CA ALA A 7 -7.46 -1.99 -2.56
C ALA A 7 -8.99 -1.97 -2.48
N TRP A 8 -9.62 -3.00 -1.93
CA TRP A 8 -11.08 -3.07 -1.75
C TRP A 8 -11.61 -2.01 -0.79
N ILE A 9 -10.97 -1.83 0.37
CA ILE A 9 -11.28 -0.74 1.31
C ILE A 9 -11.16 0.61 0.60
N CYS A 10 -10.13 0.79 -0.22
CA CYS A 10 -9.91 2.03 -0.92
C CYS A 10 -10.96 2.27 -2.02
N TYR A 11 -11.31 1.27 -2.80
CA TYR A 11 -12.40 1.37 -3.78
C TYR A 11 -13.74 1.69 -3.11
N LYS A 12 -13.99 1.15 -1.92
CA LYS A 12 -15.24 1.37 -1.18
C LYS A 12 -15.30 2.75 -0.49
N LEU A 13 -14.19 3.23 0.07
CA LEU A 13 -14.11 4.53 0.76
C LEU A 13 -13.71 5.71 -0.14
N GLY A 14 -13.22 5.44 -1.36
CA GLY A 14 -12.77 6.45 -2.33
C GLY A 14 -13.89 7.34 -2.91
N ARG A 15 -15.13 7.20 -2.47
CA ARG A 15 -16.26 8.01 -2.95
C ARG A 15 -16.38 9.40 -2.29
N THR A 16 -15.56 9.72 -1.29
CA THR A 16 -15.75 10.92 -0.45
C THR A 16 -14.59 11.93 -0.42
N SER A 17 -13.41 11.71 -1.04
CA SER A 17 -12.38 12.78 -1.11
C SER A 17 -11.27 12.54 -2.15
N GLY A 18 -10.96 13.56 -2.96
CA GLY A 18 -9.89 13.49 -3.99
C GLY A 18 -8.47 13.31 -3.44
N SER A 19 -8.23 13.61 -2.16
CA SER A 19 -6.93 13.39 -1.51
C SER A 19 -6.64 11.90 -1.29
N PHE A 20 -7.68 11.08 -1.11
CA PHE A 20 -7.55 9.65 -0.86
C PHE A 20 -7.11 8.87 -2.12
N TRP A 21 -7.59 9.29 -3.30
CA TRP A 21 -7.17 8.73 -4.58
C TRP A 21 -5.67 8.91 -4.84
N LYS A 22 -5.08 10.04 -4.45
CA LYS A 22 -3.62 10.26 -4.57
C LYS A 22 -2.82 9.22 -3.80
N TRP A 23 -3.20 8.95 -2.54
CA TRP A 23 -2.54 7.94 -1.71
C TRP A 23 -2.71 6.52 -2.26
N LEU A 24 -3.89 6.20 -2.81
CA LEU A 24 -4.13 4.92 -3.48
C LEU A 24 -3.23 4.73 -4.70
N THR A 25 -3.11 5.75 -5.56
CA THR A 25 -2.22 5.69 -6.73
C THR A 25 -0.76 5.51 -6.33
N ILE A 26 -0.30 6.19 -5.27
CA ILE A 26 1.06 6.02 -4.75
C ILE A 26 1.31 4.58 -4.29
N VAL A 27 0.37 3.98 -3.54
CA VAL A 27 0.50 2.58 -3.09
C VAL A 27 0.53 1.62 -4.27
N LEU A 28 -0.30 1.81 -5.30
CA LEU A 28 -0.30 0.97 -6.50
C LEU A 28 1.00 1.07 -7.29
N VAL A 29 1.57 2.27 -7.41
CA VAL A 29 2.87 2.48 -8.07
C VAL A 29 3.98 1.76 -7.30
N ILE A 30 4.01 1.88 -5.97
CA ILE A 30 5.01 1.21 -5.11
C ILE A 30 4.91 -0.31 -5.25
N ILE A 31 3.70 -0.87 -5.27
CA ILE A 31 3.47 -2.30 -5.52
C ILE A 31 4.06 -2.71 -6.88
N GLY A 32 3.85 -1.91 -7.92
CA GLY A 32 4.42 -2.16 -9.25
C GLY A 32 5.95 -2.21 -9.22
N VAL A 33 6.58 -1.26 -8.52
CA VAL A 33 8.05 -1.22 -8.37
C VAL A 33 8.57 -2.44 -7.60
N GLU A 34 7.88 -2.85 -6.54
CA GLU A 34 8.20 -4.05 -5.77
C GLU A 34 8.15 -5.33 -6.63
N ILE A 35 7.11 -5.46 -7.46
CA ILE A 35 6.97 -6.60 -8.39
C ILE A 35 8.12 -6.61 -9.41
N ILE A 36 8.48 -5.44 -9.95
CA ILE A 36 9.61 -5.32 -10.89
C ILE A 36 10.93 -5.67 -10.20
N SER A 37 11.15 -5.17 -8.99
CA SER A 37 12.33 -5.51 -8.17
C SER A 37 12.42 -7.00 -7.91
N GLY A 38 11.31 -7.63 -7.51
CA GLY A 38 11.22 -9.08 -7.32
C GLY A 38 11.50 -9.87 -8.61
N ALA A 39 10.96 -9.41 -9.74
CA ALA A 39 11.23 -10.01 -11.04
C ALA A 39 12.70 -9.88 -11.45
N ILE A 40 13.34 -8.71 -11.25
CA ILE A 40 14.78 -8.52 -11.49
C ILE A 40 15.58 -9.53 -10.66
N MET A 41 15.27 -9.70 -9.38
CA MET A 41 15.98 -10.68 -8.55
C MET A 41 15.78 -12.11 -9.03
N ALA A 42 14.63 -12.45 -9.59
CA ALA A 42 14.37 -13.77 -10.17
C ALA A 42 15.22 -14.06 -11.42
N TYR A 43 15.47 -13.05 -12.26
CA TYR A 43 16.27 -13.21 -13.49
C TYR A 43 17.78 -13.02 -13.28
N PHE A 44 18.21 -12.19 -12.32
CA PHE A 44 19.61 -11.83 -12.09
C PHE A 44 20.27 -12.61 -10.93
N ALA A 45 19.77 -13.81 -10.64
CA ALA A 45 20.32 -14.71 -9.61
C ALA A 45 20.44 -14.07 -8.21
N ILE A 46 19.46 -13.24 -7.83
CA ILE A 46 19.37 -12.56 -6.52
C ILE A 46 20.68 -11.81 -6.18
N PRO A 47 20.89 -10.61 -6.75
CA PRO A 47 22.06 -9.80 -6.42
C PRO A 47 22.12 -9.52 -4.90
N ALA A 48 23.30 -9.67 -4.29
CA ALA A 48 23.48 -9.58 -2.83
C ALA A 48 22.98 -8.25 -2.22
N LEU A 49 23.05 -7.15 -2.98
CA LEU A 49 22.54 -5.84 -2.55
C LEU A 49 21.04 -5.64 -2.82
N MET A 50 20.48 -6.33 -3.83
CA MET A 50 19.07 -6.17 -4.15
C MET A 50 18.15 -6.83 -3.13
N GLN A 51 18.59 -7.93 -2.53
CA GLN A 51 17.78 -8.65 -1.56
C GLN A 51 17.47 -7.82 -0.28
N PRO A 52 18.44 -7.12 0.34
CA PRO A 52 18.16 -6.19 1.43
C PRO A 52 17.30 -4.99 0.98
N ILE A 53 17.57 -4.41 -0.19
CA ILE A 53 16.84 -3.24 -0.69
C ILE A 53 15.37 -3.57 -0.90
N HIS A 54 15.08 -4.70 -1.55
CA HIS A 54 13.71 -5.16 -1.78
C HIS A 54 12.95 -5.36 -0.47
N LEU A 55 13.57 -6.00 0.52
CA LEU A 55 12.93 -6.20 1.83
C LEU A 55 12.70 -4.89 2.58
N VAL A 56 13.61 -3.93 2.50
CA VAL A 56 13.42 -2.59 3.09
C VAL A 56 12.27 -1.84 2.40
N CYS A 57 12.20 -1.90 1.07
CA CYS A 57 11.09 -1.34 0.30
C CYS A 57 9.75 -2.01 0.65
N ALA A 58 9.74 -3.34 0.77
CA ALA A 58 8.57 -4.10 1.19
C ALA A 58 8.11 -3.72 2.61
N ALA A 59 9.05 -3.57 3.56
CA ALA A 59 8.74 -3.17 4.94
C ALA A 59 8.16 -1.74 5.01
N LEU A 60 8.76 -0.80 4.26
CA LEU A 60 8.24 0.57 4.15
C LEU A 60 6.83 0.59 3.55
N MET A 61 6.59 -0.22 2.51
CA MET A 61 5.27 -0.35 1.89
C MET A 61 4.21 -0.83 2.90
N VAL A 62 4.55 -1.84 3.72
CA VAL A 62 3.64 -2.34 4.77
C VAL A 62 3.35 -1.25 5.81
N GLY A 63 4.35 -0.45 6.19
CA GLY A 63 4.18 0.70 7.09
C GLY A 63 3.21 1.75 6.55
N ILE A 64 3.33 2.09 5.26
CA ILE A 64 2.41 3.03 4.58
C ILE A 64 0.99 2.45 4.52
N GLN A 65 0.85 1.16 4.19
CA GLN A 65 -0.46 0.49 4.15
C GLN A 65 -1.13 0.47 5.53
N TYR A 66 -0.37 0.23 6.61
CA TYR A 66 -0.88 0.31 7.98
C TYR A 66 -1.38 1.72 8.33
N TRP A 67 -0.61 2.75 7.98
CA TRP A 67 -1.00 4.14 8.23
C TRP A 67 -2.30 4.54 7.51
N ILE A 68 -2.47 4.11 6.26
CA ILE A 68 -3.71 4.35 5.49
C ILE A 68 -4.91 3.68 6.14
N ILE A 69 -4.78 2.45 6.62
CA ILE A 69 -5.85 1.74 7.34
C ILE A 69 -6.24 2.51 8.61
N GLN A 70 -5.27 3.06 9.35
CA GLN A 70 -5.55 3.86 10.54
C GLN A 70 -6.32 5.16 10.21
N ILE A 71 -5.95 5.85 9.13
CA ILE A 71 -6.69 7.05 8.67
C ILE A 71 -8.14 6.69 8.31
N VAL A 72 -8.33 5.56 7.62
CA VAL A 72 -9.65 5.06 7.25
C VAL A 72 -10.47 4.70 8.49
N ASN A 73 -9.87 4.03 9.47
CA ASN A 73 -10.55 3.63 10.72
C ASN A 73 -10.99 4.85 11.53
N LYS A 74 -10.13 5.87 11.67
CA LYS A 74 -10.50 7.13 12.35
C LYS A 74 -11.65 7.85 11.66
N LYS A 75 -11.68 7.89 10.32
CA LYS A 75 -12.80 8.47 9.57
C LYS A 75 -14.10 7.71 9.83
N LYS A 76 -14.03 6.38 9.94
CA LYS A 76 -15.20 5.53 10.20
C LYS A 76 -15.77 5.78 11.60
N GLU A 77 -14.93 5.87 12.62
CA GLU A 77 -15.35 6.19 14.00
C GLU A 77 -16.07 7.54 14.08
N VAL A 78 -15.53 8.58 13.43
CA VAL A 78 -16.16 9.91 13.40
C VAL A 78 -17.54 9.87 12.75
N ILE A 79 -17.73 9.09 11.69
CA ILE A 79 -19.03 8.97 11.00
C ILE A 79 -20.05 8.25 11.88
N THR A 80 -19.64 7.20 12.61
CA THR A 80 -20.56 6.42 13.47
C THR A 80 -20.97 7.11 14.78
N VAL A 81 -20.27 8.16 15.20
CA VAL A 81 -20.59 8.91 16.43
C VAL A 81 -21.57 10.07 16.15
N HIS A 82 -21.82 10.39 14.88
CA HIS A 82 -22.74 11.45 14.45
C HIS A 82 -24.06 10.93 13.84
N GLU A 83 -24.32 9.63 13.96
CA GLU A 83 -25.61 8.97 13.68
C GLU A 83 -26.32 8.63 14.99
#